data_AF-A0A4S4BV14-F1
#
_entry.id   AF-A0A4S4BV14-F1
#
_cell.length_a   1.000
_cell.length_b   1.000
_cell.length_c   1.000
_cell.angle_alpha   90.00
_cell.angle_beta   90.00
_cell.angle_gamma   90.00
#
_symmetry.space_group_name_H-M   'P 1'
#
loop_
_entity.id
_entity.type
_entity.pdbx_description
1 polymer ?
#
loop_
_entity_poly.entity_id
_entity_poly.type
_entity_poly.pdbx_seq_one_letter_code
_entity_poly.pdbx_strand_id
1 'polypeptide(L)'
;MDFNSISGGQETLCIKVNKVYDWVTRQVDVPLLAFTGATALPTLGFDCGAIAPTPTPGFDDPCAFLGGTFTVECFPTDEEGTPIDPLAPGAILCQEIPQPEGRATGQFQLPDGSTVTLQKVKVLKKGFVVVRVSNPQGEVCQSAPIAWAVAEKFFLCAPPGTFLQCEITDFECDANLICQRVPGTPGEFAFQQLDISINLCQNVQMEALVKLEITADFCQPRPDMPFVCPPLAFPPQCPTVFPGPGPSPTPTP
;
A
#
# COMPACT_ATOMS: atom_id res chain seq x y z
N MET A 1 26.75 38.73 27.33
CA MET A 1 25.69 38.85 26.31
C MET A 1 24.40 38.60 27.04
N ASP A 2 23.59 39.65 27.20
CA ASP A 2 22.31 39.55 27.87
C ASP A 2 21.34 38.82 26.93
N PHE A 3 20.97 37.60 27.30
CA PHE A 3 19.89 36.88 26.64
C PHE A 3 18.58 37.51 27.11
N ASN A 4 18.06 38.46 26.32
CA ASN A 4 16.71 38.96 26.53
C ASN A 4 15.75 37.77 26.44
N SER A 5 15.00 37.52 27.51
CA SER A 5 13.91 36.54 27.47
C SER A 5 12.88 37.06 26.46
N ILE A 6 12.69 36.36 25.35
CA ILE A 6 11.58 36.64 24.45
C ILE A 6 10.31 36.27 25.21
N SER A 7 9.62 37.27 25.75
CA SER A 7 8.28 37.06 26.30
C SER A 7 7.39 36.60 25.15
N GLY A 8 6.94 35.36 25.19
CA GLY A 8 6.03 34.78 24.19
C GLY A 8 4.76 35.61 24.13
N GLY A 9 4.63 36.41 23.07
CA GLY A 9 3.37 37.04 22.71
C GLY A 9 2.60 36.06 21.85
N GLN A 10 1.33 35.82 22.18
CA GLN A 10 0.42 35.16 21.24
C GLN A 10 0.28 36.07 20.02
N GLU A 11 0.73 35.58 18.87
CA GLU A 11 0.58 36.27 17.60
C GLU A 11 -0.49 35.55 16.77
N THR A 12 -1.31 36.34 16.11
CA THR A 12 -2.25 35.83 15.12
C THR A 12 -1.50 35.57 13.83
N LEU A 13 -1.37 34.31 13.44
CA LEU A 13 -0.72 33.89 12.21
C LEU A 13 -1.74 33.51 11.14
N CYS A 14 -1.50 33.97 9.92
CA CYS A 14 -2.26 33.57 8.74
C CYS A 14 -1.48 32.52 7.94
N ILE A 15 -1.92 31.26 7.97
CA ILE A 15 -1.26 30.16 7.25
C ILE A 15 -2.08 29.70 6.05
N LYS A 16 -1.39 29.36 4.96
CA LYS A 16 -2.00 28.80 3.76
C LYS A 16 -1.85 27.28 3.79
N VAL A 17 -2.96 26.54 3.88
CA VAL A 17 -2.95 25.07 4.03
C VAL A 17 -4.09 24.43 3.25
N ASN A 18 -3.97 23.12 2.97
CA ASN A 18 -5.09 22.34 2.49
C ASN A 18 -6.01 21.99 3.67
N LYS A 19 -7.29 22.33 3.57
CA LYS A 19 -8.32 21.92 4.51
C LYS A 19 -9.05 20.71 3.95
N VAL A 20 -9.09 19.64 4.73
CA VAL A 20 -9.93 18.46 4.46
C VAL A 20 -11.38 18.77 4.81
N TYR A 21 -12.29 18.53 3.86
CA TYR A 21 -13.74 18.71 4.03
C TYR A 21 -14.45 17.41 4.39
N ASP A 22 -13.95 16.30 3.84
CA ASP A 22 -14.44 14.96 4.12
C ASP A 22 -13.33 13.95 3.81
N TRP A 23 -13.38 12.79 4.47
CA TRP A 23 -12.43 11.71 4.30
C TRP A 23 -13.15 10.37 4.53
N VAL A 24 -13.08 9.49 3.53
CA VAL A 24 -13.46 8.08 3.67
C VAL A 24 -12.26 7.17 3.42
N THR A 25 -12.07 6.19 4.31
CA THR A 25 -11.16 5.05 4.09
C THR A 25 -11.99 3.83 3.72
N ARG A 26 -11.65 3.16 2.62
CA ARG A 26 -12.36 1.95 2.18
C ARG A 26 -11.48 1.08 1.30
N GLN A 27 -11.77 -0.21 1.30
CA GLN A 27 -11.30 -1.16 0.30
C GLN A 27 -12.04 -0.98 -1.04
N VAL A 28 -11.37 -1.26 -2.15
CA VAL A 28 -12.00 -1.45 -3.46
C VAL A 28 -11.41 -2.67 -4.15
N ASP A 29 -12.30 -3.48 -4.72
CA ASP A 29 -11.95 -4.61 -5.58
C ASP A 29 -12.03 -4.17 -7.04
N VAL A 30 -10.97 -4.40 -7.80
CA VAL A 30 -11.01 -4.28 -9.25
C VAL A 30 -11.84 -5.47 -9.78
N PRO A 31 -12.76 -5.26 -10.75
CA PRO A 31 -13.44 -6.37 -11.39
C PRO A 31 -12.44 -7.41 -11.90
N LEU A 32 -12.72 -8.70 -11.65
CA LEU A 32 -11.84 -9.80 -12.03
C LEU A 32 -11.42 -9.67 -13.50
N LEU A 33 -10.11 -9.63 -13.73
CA LEU A 33 -9.56 -9.64 -15.09
C LEU A 33 -9.43 -11.10 -15.51
N ALA A 34 -10.34 -11.56 -16.36
CA ALA A 34 -10.39 -12.94 -16.82
C ALA A 34 -10.00 -13.02 -18.30
N PHE A 35 -8.93 -13.75 -18.58
CA PHE A 35 -8.39 -13.97 -19.92
C PHE A 35 -8.54 -15.44 -20.27
N THR A 36 -9.60 -15.80 -20.98
CA THR A 36 -9.94 -17.20 -21.26
C THR A 36 -9.67 -17.58 -22.71
N GLY A 37 -9.11 -18.77 -22.90
CA GLY A 37 -8.94 -19.42 -24.19
C GLY A 37 -7.71 -18.98 -24.97
N ALA A 38 -7.39 -19.74 -26.03
CA ALA A 38 -6.19 -19.57 -26.84
C ALA A 38 -6.10 -18.20 -27.55
N THR A 39 -7.23 -17.52 -27.77
CA THR A 39 -7.25 -16.18 -28.38
C THR A 39 -6.83 -15.07 -27.42
N ALA A 40 -6.90 -15.30 -26.11
CA ALA A 40 -6.48 -14.33 -25.11
C ALA A 40 -4.96 -14.35 -24.90
N LEU A 41 -4.31 -15.50 -25.09
CA LEU A 41 -2.87 -15.67 -24.87
C LEU A 41 -2.00 -14.65 -25.64
N PRO A 42 -2.21 -14.40 -26.95
CA PRO A 42 -1.48 -13.35 -27.67
C PRO A 42 -1.63 -11.94 -27.11
N THR A 43 -2.74 -11.66 -26.40
CA THR A 43 -2.99 -10.33 -25.82
C THR A 43 -2.25 -10.13 -24.50
N LEU A 44 -1.88 -11.23 -23.83
CA LEU A 44 -1.14 -11.22 -22.58
C LEU A 44 0.36 -10.99 -22.79
N GLY A 45 0.88 -11.22 -24.01
CA GLY A 45 2.25 -10.86 -24.32
C GLY A 45 3.30 -11.64 -23.54
N PHE A 46 3.05 -12.92 -23.20
CA PHE A 46 4.02 -13.71 -22.46
C PHE A 46 5.32 -13.91 -23.25
N ASP A 47 6.45 -13.62 -22.60
CA ASP A 47 7.81 -13.89 -23.04
C ASP A 47 8.46 -14.86 -22.06
N CYS A 48 8.79 -16.06 -22.53
CA CYS A 48 9.41 -17.14 -21.76
C CYS A 48 10.94 -17.21 -21.95
N GLY A 49 11.53 -16.19 -22.58
CA GLY A 49 12.93 -16.17 -22.97
C GLY A 49 13.19 -16.94 -24.27
N ALA A 50 14.30 -16.60 -24.92
CA ALA A 50 14.67 -17.16 -26.22
C ALA A 50 15.17 -18.62 -26.13
N ILE A 51 14.27 -19.58 -25.93
CA ILE A 51 14.49 -20.95 -26.39
C ILE A 51 13.78 -21.09 -27.73
N ALA A 52 14.54 -20.96 -28.82
CA ALA A 52 14.04 -21.12 -30.17
C ALA A 52 13.29 -22.46 -30.35
N PRO A 53 12.22 -22.50 -31.17
CA PRO A 53 11.98 -21.58 -32.28
C PRO A 53 10.62 -20.88 -32.22
N THR A 54 10.37 -20.00 -31.25
CA THR A 54 9.34 -18.96 -31.40
C THR A 54 10.04 -17.62 -31.67
N PRO A 55 9.96 -17.07 -32.90
CA PRO A 55 10.72 -15.89 -33.32
C PRO A 55 10.02 -14.56 -32.95
N THR A 56 8.95 -14.60 -32.16
CA THR A 56 8.14 -13.40 -31.87
C THR A 56 7.96 -13.27 -30.37
N PRO A 57 8.69 -12.34 -29.72
CA PRO A 57 8.45 -11.97 -28.33
C PRO A 57 6.96 -11.68 -28.10
N GLY A 58 6.40 -12.17 -26.99
CA GLY A 58 5.03 -11.87 -26.58
C GLY A 58 3.95 -12.85 -27.08
N PHE A 59 4.31 -14.05 -27.52
CA PHE A 59 3.34 -15.07 -27.96
C PHE A 59 3.58 -16.45 -27.34
N ASP A 60 4.44 -16.55 -26.32
CA ASP A 60 4.78 -17.84 -25.73
C ASP A 60 3.64 -18.35 -24.85
N ASP A 61 3.42 -19.67 -24.86
CA ASP A 61 2.49 -20.32 -23.95
C ASP A 61 3.23 -20.73 -22.67
N PRO A 62 3.01 -20.05 -21.52
CA PRO A 62 3.71 -20.36 -20.28
C PRO A 62 3.37 -21.77 -19.76
N CYS A 63 2.18 -22.30 -20.07
CA CYS A 63 1.80 -23.66 -19.71
C CYS A 63 2.57 -24.70 -20.53
N ALA A 64 2.77 -24.44 -21.83
CA ALA A 64 3.55 -25.32 -22.69
C ALA A 64 5.04 -25.29 -22.34
N PHE A 65 5.55 -24.12 -21.95
CA PHE A 65 6.96 -23.92 -21.60
C PHE A 65 7.31 -24.46 -20.20
N LEU A 66 6.56 -24.08 -19.16
CA LEU A 66 6.88 -24.42 -17.78
C LEU A 66 6.29 -25.76 -17.32
N GLY A 67 5.32 -26.30 -18.07
CA GLY A 67 4.63 -27.54 -17.76
C GLY A 67 3.61 -27.41 -16.62
N GLY A 68 3.45 -28.46 -15.82
CA GLY A 68 2.38 -28.57 -14.82
C GLY A 68 2.71 -28.14 -13.39
N THR A 69 3.92 -27.64 -13.12
CA THR A 69 4.35 -27.23 -11.77
C THR A 69 5.06 -25.89 -11.84
N PHE A 70 4.38 -24.86 -11.37
CA PHE A 70 4.85 -23.48 -11.42
C PHE A 70 4.28 -22.66 -10.25
N THR A 71 4.86 -21.50 -10.02
CA THR A 71 4.37 -20.43 -9.14
C THR A 71 4.01 -19.22 -9.98
N VAL A 72 2.95 -18.52 -9.59
CA VAL A 72 2.46 -17.32 -10.26
C VAL A 72 2.60 -16.14 -9.31
N GLU A 73 3.20 -15.07 -9.79
CA GLU A 73 3.40 -13.82 -9.08
C GLU A 73 2.73 -12.71 -9.90
N CYS A 74 1.95 -11.84 -9.24
CA CYS A 74 1.44 -10.62 -9.83
C CYS A 74 1.98 -9.43 -9.04
N PHE A 75 2.51 -8.43 -9.74
CA PHE A 75 3.04 -7.22 -9.09
C PHE A 75 2.71 -5.96 -9.90
N PRO A 76 2.58 -4.80 -9.24
CA PRO A 76 2.28 -3.54 -9.90
C PRO A 76 3.47 -3.01 -10.71
N THR A 77 3.16 -2.43 -11.87
CA THR A 77 4.16 -1.84 -12.78
C THR A 77 3.71 -0.50 -13.34
N ASP A 78 4.64 0.20 -13.98
CA ASP A 78 4.31 1.25 -14.96
C ASP A 78 3.81 0.66 -16.29
N GLU A 79 3.56 1.53 -17.27
CA GLU A 79 3.05 1.13 -18.59
C GLU A 79 4.09 0.37 -19.44
N GLU A 80 5.37 0.50 -19.10
CA GLU A 80 6.49 -0.21 -19.71
C GLU A 80 6.78 -1.58 -19.06
N GLY A 81 6.15 -1.89 -17.92
CA GLY A 81 6.35 -3.14 -17.19
C GLY A 81 7.46 -3.12 -16.15
N THR A 82 7.95 -1.93 -15.79
CA THR A 82 8.90 -1.74 -14.70
C THR A 82 8.15 -1.83 -13.37
N PRO A 83 8.62 -2.63 -12.39
CA PRO A 83 8.02 -2.67 -11.06
C PRO A 83 7.99 -1.30 -10.40
N ILE A 84 6.86 -0.97 -9.76
CA ILE A 84 6.68 0.27 -9.00
C ILE A 84 6.27 -0.04 -7.55
N ASP A 85 6.49 0.91 -6.64
CA ASP A 85 5.85 0.88 -5.32
C ASP A 85 4.42 1.42 -5.47
N PRO A 86 3.36 0.59 -5.28
CA PRO A 86 1.98 1.02 -5.47
C PRO A 86 1.52 2.05 -4.42
N LEU A 87 2.24 2.15 -3.29
CA LEU A 87 1.93 3.08 -2.20
C LEU A 87 2.62 4.44 -2.38
N ALA A 88 3.57 4.54 -3.31
CA ALA A 88 4.24 5.79 -3.60
C ALA A 88 3.25 6.83 -4.18
N PRO A 89 3.34 8.11 -3.78
CA PRO A 89 2.44 9.15 -4.27
C PRO A 89 2.42 9.23 -5.80
N GLY A 90 1.26 9.03 -6.40
CA GLY A 90 1.06 9.11 -7.85
C GLY A 90 1.46 7.87 -8.65
N ALA A 91 1.92 6.79 -8.00
CA ALA A 91 2.25 5.53 -8.66
C ALA A 91 1.04 4.88 -9.32
N ILE A 92 -0.11 4.89 -8.63
CA ILE A 92 -1.41 4.53 -9.17
C ILE A 92 -2.17 5.82 -9.49
N LEU A 93 -2.65 5.95 -10.73
CA LEU A 93 -3.46 7.09 -11.13
C LEU A 93 -4.77 7.04 -10.34
N CYS A 94 -5.06 8.06 -9.54
CA CYS A 94 -6.33 8.23 -8.86
C CYS A 94 -6.86 9.65 -9.07
N GLN A 95 -7.94 9.79 -9.83
CA GLN A 95 -8.46 11.10 -10.24
C GLN A 95 -9.98 11.19 -10.20
N GLU A 96 -10.51 12.39 -9.98
CA GLU A 96 -11.93 12.65 -10.12
C GLU A 96 -12.32 12.61 -11.60
N ILE A 97 -13.39 11.88 -11.93
CA ILE A 97 -13.98 11.90 -13.26
C ILE A 97 -14.82 13.18 -13.38
N PRO A 98 -14.50 14.10 -14.30
CA PRO A 98 -15.29 15.30 -14.51
C PRO A 98 -16.73 14.96 -14.88
N GLN A 99 -17.67 15.67 -14.28
CA GLN A 99 -19.11 15.50 -14.52
C GLN A 99 -19.61 16.74 -15.27
N PRO A 100 -20.23 16.61 -16.47
CA PRO A 100 -20.60 17.76 -17.30
C PRO A 100 -21.50 18.79 -16.61
N GLU A 101 -22.39 18.34 -15.73
CA GLU A 101 -23.32 19.18 -14.97
C GLU A 101 -22.79 19.52 -13.55
N GLY A 102 -21.51 19.25 -13.29
CA GLY A 102 -20.93 19.32 -11.96
C GLY A 102 -21.30 18.11 -11.07
N ARG A 103 -20.96 18.21 -9.79
CA ARG A 103 -21.22 17.13 -8.82
C ARG A 103 -22.71 17.10 -8.46
N ALA A 104 -23.38 16.00 -8.74
CA ALA A 104 -24.76 15.80 -8.30
C ALA A 104 -24.83 15.83 -6.76
N THR A 105 -25.86 16.43 -6.20
CA THR A 105 -26.03 16.56 -4.75
C THR A 105 -27.13 15.63 -4.24
N GLY A 106 -26.92 15.03 -3.07
CA GLY A 106 -27.91 14.23 -2.35
C GLY A 106 -28.07 14.72 -0.91
N GLN A 107 -29.27 14.54 -0.35
CA GLN A 107 -29.55 14.79 1.06
C GLN A 107 -29.62 13.46 1.81
N PHE A 108 -28.95 13.41 2.96
CA PHE A 108 -28.84 12.21 3.79
C PHE A 108 -29.22 12.58 5.23
N GLN A 109 -30.04 11.76 5.87
CA GLN A 109 -30.36 11.93 7.29
C GLN A 109 -29.31 11.25 8.15
N LEU A 110 -28.81 11.98 9.15
CA LEU A 110 -27.90 11.49 10.17
C LEU A 110 -28.70 10.82 11.32
N PRO A 111 -28.04 10.00 12.16
CA PRO A 111 -28.71 9.31 13.27
C PRO A 111 -29.36 10.26 14.30
N ASP A 112 -28.90 11.51 14.37
CA ASP A 112 -29.46 12.57 15.22
C ASP A 112 -30.70 13.25 14.62
N GLY A 113 -31.14 12.82 13.42
CA GLY A 113 -32.28 13.36 12.69
C GLY A 113 -31.97 14.59 11.84
N SER A 114 -30.74 15.13 11.90
CA SER A 114 -30.32 16.23 11.04
C SER A 114 -30.07 15.77 9.60
N THR A 115 -30.16 16.68 8.64
CA THR A 115 -29.92 16.38 7.22
C THR A 115 -28.59 16.98 6.78
N VAL A 116 -27.71 16.16 6.22
CA VAL A 116 -26.46 16.58 5.59
C VAL A 116 -26.60 16.55 4.06
N THR A 117 -25.94 17.52 3.41
CA THR A 117 -25.89 17.61 1.95
C THR A 117 -24.53 17.12 1.48
N LEU A 118 -24.50 16.03 0.71
CA LEU A 118 -23.28 15.43 0.18
C LEU A 118 -23.28 15.47 -1.34
N GLN A 119 -22.09 15.58 -1.92
CA GLN A 119 -21.88 15.59 -3.36
C GLN A 119 -21.39 14.23 -3.83
N LYS A 120 -21.92 13.79 -4.97
CA LYS A 120 -21.50 12.56 -5.64
C LYS A 120 -20.18 12.80 -6.37
N VAL A 121 -19.11 12.26 -5.81
CA VAL A 121 -17.76 12.28 -6.41
C VAL A 121 -17.52 10.96 -7.12
N LYS A 122 -17.16 11.02 -8.41
CA LYS A 122 -16.79 9.84 -9.20
C LYS A 122 -15.28 9.77 -9.28
N VAL A 123 -14.69 8.67 -8.86
CA VAL A 123 -13.22 8.52 -8.82
C VAL A 123 -12.81 7.38 -9.74
N LEU A 124 -11.81 7.60 -10.57
CA LEU A 124 -11.21 6.60 -11.45
C LEU A 124 -9.83 6.25 -10.91
N LYS A 125 -9.58 4.94 -10.72
CA LYS A 125 -8.23 4.41 -10.57
C LYS A 125 -7.79 3.68 -11.83
N LYS A 126 -6.51 3.80 -12.15
CA LYS A 126 -5.85 3.05 -13.21
C LYS A 126 -4.42 2.70 -12.82
N GLY A 127 -3.97 1.56 -13.31
CA GLY A 127 -2.59 1.14 -13.20
C GLY A 127 -2.31 -0.03 -14.13
N PHE A 128 -1.11 -0.59 -14.00
CA PHE A 128 -0.68 -1.76 -14.72
C PHE A 128 -0.17 -2.80 -13.73
N VAL A 129 -0.29 -4.07 -14.10
CA VAL A 129 0.34 -5.18 -13.40
C VAL A 129 1.02 -6.09 -14.40
N VAL A 130 2.05 -6.79 -13.96
CA VAL A 130 2.70 -7.85 -14.73
C VAL A 130 2.55 -9.16 -13.98
N VAL A 131 2.29 -10.23 -14.74
CA VAL A 131 2.28 -11.59 -14.23
C VAL A 131 3.59 -12.28 -14.59
N ARG A 132 4.28 -12.80 -13.58
CA ARG A 132 5.46 -13.62 -13.72
C ARG A 132 5.14 -15.04 -13.29
N VAL A 133 5.49 -15.99 -14.13
CA VAL A 133 5.31 -17.42 -13.88
C VAL A 133 6.68 -18.05 -13.85
N SER A 134 6.99 -18.83 -12.82
CA SER A 134 8.28 -19.50 -12.68
C SER A 134 8.11 -20.94 -12.25
N ASN A 135 9.06 -21.81 -12.61
CA ASN A 135 9.07 -23.19 -12.16
C ASN A 135 10.25 -23.47 -11.20
N PRO A 136 10.28 -24.62 -10.52
CA PRO A 136 11.38 -24.99 -9.63
C PRO A 136 12.76 -25.10 -10.31
N GLN A 137 12.80 -25.16 -11.65
CA GLN A 137 14.03 -25.23 -12.45
C GLN A 137 14.63 -23.84 -12.72
N GLY A 138 13.92 -22.77 -12.37
CA GLY A 138 14.35 -21.38 -12.56
C GLY A 138 14.00 -20.82 -13.94
N GLU A 139 13.18 -21.53 -14.72
CA GLU A 139 12.60 -21.02 -15.96
C GLU A 139 11.48 -20.02 -15.63
N VAL A 140 11.38 -18.94 -16.41
CA VAL A 140 10.48 -17.83 -16.13
C VAL A 140 9.79 -17.37 -17.41
N CYS A 141 8.48 -17.14 -17.31
CA CYS A 141 7.69 -16.41 -18.30
C CYS A 141 7.14 -15.13 -17.69
N GLN A 142 7.14 -14.03 -18.45
CA GLN A 142 6.62 -12.75 -17.99
C GLN A 142 5.62 -12.19 -19.01
N SER A 143 4.46 -11.74 -18.54
CA SER A 143 3.47 -11.08 -19.39
C SER A 143 3.92 -9.67 -19.82
N ALA A 144 3.30 -9.15 -20.87
CA ALA A 144 3.27 -7.72 -21.10
C ALA A 144 2.47 -7.01 -19.97
N PRO A 145 2.62 -5.68 -19.81
CA PRO A 145 1.85 -4.91 -18.83
C PRO A 145 0.35 -5.01 -19.08
N ILE A 146 -0.39 -5.45 -18.07
CA ILE A 146 -1.84 -5.62 -18.10
C ILE A 146 -2.48 -4.41 -17.43
N ALA A 147 -3.14 -3.58 -18.25
CA ALA A 147 -3.85 -2.41 -17.76
C ALA A 147 -5.13 -2.80 -16.99
N TRP A 148 -5.38 -2.12 -15.88
CA TRP A 148 -6.61 -2.25 -15.11
C TRP A 148 -7.21 -0.89 -14.79
N ALA A 149 -8.53 -0.87 -14.57
CA ALA A 149 -9.23 0.35 -14.20
C ALA A 149 -10.46 0.03 -13.35
N VAL A 150 -10.72 0.86 -12.35
CA VAL A 150 -11.94 0.79 -11.54
C VAL A 150 -12.50 2.18 -11.30
N ALA A 151 -13.82 2.32 -11.43
CA ALA A 151 -14.54 3.57 -11.19
C ALA A 151 -15.46 3.43 -9.98
N GLU A 152 -15.29 4.32 -9.02
CA GLU A 152 -16.04 4.34 -7.78
C GLU A 152 -16.89 5.60 -7.66
N LYS A 153 -17.90 5.51 -6.79
CA LYS A 153 -18.80 6.62 -6.47
C LYS A 153 -18.78 6.80 -4.96
N PHE A 154 -18.53 8.02 -4.52
CA PHE A 154 -18.59 8.43 -3.13
C PHE A 154 -19.63 9.53 -2.98
N PHE A 155 -20.27 9.60 -1.82
CA PHE A 155 -21.00 10.78 -1.40
C PHE A 155 -20.17 11.44 -0.30
N LEU A 156 -19.56 12.58 -0.61
CA LEU A 156 -18.62 13.29 0.26
C LEU A 156 -19.05 14.75 0.37
N CYS A 157 -18.68 15.42 1.46
CA CYS A 157 -18.69 16.87 1.55
C CYS A 157 -17.63 17.43 0.58
N ALA A 158 -18.07 17.76 -0.63
CA ALA A 158 -17.25 18.18 -1.76
C ALA A 158 -17.85 19.43 -2.45
N PRO A 159 -17.93 20.57 -1.74
CA PRO A 159 -18.44 21.81 -2.32
C PRO A 159 -17.58 22.28 -3.52
N PRO A 160 -18.12 23.15 -4.40
CA PRO A 160 -17.34 23.74 -5.48
C PRO A 160 -16.05 24.39 -4.98
N GLY A 161 -14.94 24.18 -5.70
CA GLY A 161 -13.62 24.66 -5.31
C GLY A 161 -12.77 23.65 -4.52
N THR A 162 -13.33 22.50 -4.14
CA THR A 162 -12.52 21.38 -3.61
C THR A 162 -12.00 20.48 -4.73
N PHE A 163 -10.88 19.81 -4.47
CA PHE A 163 -10.25 18.82 -5.33
C PHE A 163 -10.05 17.50 -4.57
N LEU A 164 -10.03 16.40 -5.32
CA LEU A 164 -9.82 15.06 -4.79
C LEU A 164 -8.35 14.89 -4.36
N GLN A 165 -8.13 14.31 -3.19
CA GLN A 165 -6.87 13.68 -2.81
C GLN A 165 -7.11 12.20 -2.52
N CYS A 166 -6.21 11.36 -3.00
CA CYS A 166 -6.35 9.93 -2.97
C CYS A 166 -4.99 9.31 -2.68
N GLU A 167 -4.94 8.47 -1.66
CA GLU A 167 -3.75 7.78 -1.21
C GLU A 167 -4.07 6.28 -1.14
N ILE A 168 -3.23 5.45 -1.75
CA ILE A 168 -3.32 4.00 -1.66
C ILE A 168 -2.49 3.59 -0.45
N THR A 169 -3.11 2.88 0.50
CA THR A 169 -2.47 2.46 1.73
C THR A 169 -2.14 0.97 1.75
N ASP A 170 -2.76 0.20 0.85
CA ASP A 170 -2.49 -1.22 0.66
C ASP A 170 -2.81 -1.65 -0.77
N PHE A 171 -2.06 -2.60 -1.31
CA PHE A 171 -2.21 -3.14 -2.66
C PHE A 171 -1.93 -4.64 -2.64
N GLU A 172 -2.90 -5.42 -3.07
CA GLU A 172 -2.75 -6.87 -3.25
C GLU A 172 -3.10 -7.23 -4.70
N CYS A 173 -2.27 -8.08 -5.32
CA CYS A 173 -2.57 -8.68 -6.61
C CYS A 173 -2.34 -10.18 -6.58
N ASP A 174 -3.40 -10.94 -6.84
CA ASP A 174 -3.37 -12.39 -6.95
C ASP A 174 -3.66 -12.79 -8.40
N ALA A 175 -2.81 -13.63 -8.97
CA ALA A 175 -3.00 -14.19 -10.30
C ALA A 175 -3.07 -15.71 -10.24
N ASN A 176 -4.01 -16.28 -10.98
CA ASN A 176 -4.19 -17.72 -11.10
C ASN A 176 -4.10 -18.13 -12.58
N LEU A 177 -3.05 -18.87 -12.91
CA LEU A 177 -2.85 -19.44 -14.24
C LEU A 177 -3.40 -20.87 -14.27
N ILE A 178 -4.39 -21.09 -15.13
CA ILE A 178 -5.00 -22.39 -15.35
C ILE A 178 -4.47 -22.97 -16.67
N CYS A 179 -3.81 -24.12 -16.54
CA CYS A 179 -3.27 -24.89 -17.66
C CYS A 179 -4.09 -26.16 -17.89
N GLN A 180 -4.44 -26.42 -19.14
CA GLN A 180 -5.16 -27.63 -19.55
C GLN A 180 -4.19 -28.66 -20.13
N ARG A 181 -4.33 -29.93 -19.73
CA ARG A 181 -3.59 -31.03 -20.39
C ARG A 181 -4.02 -31.19 -21.84
N VAL A 182 -3.06 -31.34 -22.73
CA VAL A 182 -3.32 -31.62 -24.14
C VAL A 182 -3.70 -33.11 -24.29
N PRO A 183 -4.90 -33.44 -24.84
CA PRO A 183 -5.30 -34.83 -25.02
C PRO A 183 -4.36 -35.55 -26.01
N GLY A 184 -3.87 -36.73 -25.61
CA GLY A 184 -3.02 -37.56 -26.45
C GLY A 184 -1.51 -37.34 -26.31
N THR A 185 -1.07 -36.32 -25.56
CA THR A 185 0.35 -36.05 -25.30
C THR A 185 0.63 -35.99 -23.79
N PRO A 186 1.14 -37.09 -23.18
CA PRO A 186 1.44 -37.12 -21.75
C PRO A 186 2.49 -36.07 -21.36
N GLY A 187 2.14 -35.20 -20.41
CA GLY A 187 3.05 -34.21 -19.87
C GLY A 187 2.99 -32.84 -20.55
N GLU A 188 2.22 -32.71 -21.64
CA GLU A 188 2.00 -31.42 -22.30
C GLU A 188 0.78 -30.69 -21.72
N PHE A 189 0.94 -29.38 -21.58
CA PHE A 189 -0.08 -28.46 -21.10
C PHE A 189 -0.22 -27.30 -22.07
N ALA A 190 -1.40 -26.71 -22.13
CA ALA A 190 -1.70 -25.53 -22.93
C ALA A 190 -2.46 -24.51 -22.07
N PHE A 191 -2.29 -23.23 -22.41
CA PHE A 191 -3.01 -22.14 -21.77
C PHE A 191 -4.52 -22.34 -21.86
N GLN A 192 -5.22 -22.26 -20.72
CA GLN A 192 -6.68 -22.26 -20.68
C GLN A 192 -7.22 -20.91 -20.19
N GLN A 193 -6.69 -20.39 -19.08
CA GLN A 193 -7.19 -19.16 -18.49
C GLN A 193 -6.14 -18.50 -17.59
N LEU A 194 -6.15 -17.17 -17.54
CA LEU A 194 -5.49 -16.38 -16.51
C LEU A 194 -6.54 -15.50 -15.83
N ASP A 195 -6.67 -15.62 -14.52
CA ASP A 195 -7.50 -14.76 -13.70
C ASP A 195 -6.64 -13.87 -12.82
N ILE A 196 -6.92 -12.58 -12.77
CA ILE A 196 -6.21 -11.63 -11.92
C ILE A 196 -7.22 -10.90 -11.04
N SER A 197 -7.01 -10.97 -9.73
CA SER A 197 -7.74 -10.24 -8.71
C SER A 197 -6.85 -9.17 -8.13
N ILE A 198 -7.34 -7.92 -8.08
CA ILE A 198 -6.60 -6.79 -7.51
C ILE A 198 -7.47 -6.16 -6.43
N ASN A 199 -6.88 -5.99 -5.26
CA ASN A 199 -7.48 -5.33 -4.12
C ASN A 199 -6.66 -4.11 -3.71
N LEU A 200 -7.35 -3.04 -3.30
CA LEU A 200 -6.73 -1.79 -2.88
C LEU A 200 -7.38 -1.29 -1.60
N CYS A 201 -6.59 -0.91 -0.59
CA CYS A 201 -7.05 -0.02 0.47
C CYS A 201 -6.65 1.41 0.15
N GLN A 202 -7.54 2.36 0.46
CA GLN A 202 -7.36 3.76 0.08
C GLN A 202 -7.98 4.73 1.07
N ASN A 203 -7.37 5.91 1.13
CA ASN A 203 -7.91 7.12 1.72
C ASN A 203 -8.36 8.06 0.61
N VAL A 204 -9.65 8.40 0.59
CA VAL A 204 -10.23 9.35 -0.37
C VAL A 204 -10.72 10.57 0.38
N GLN A 205 -10.19 11.73 0.00
CA GLN A 205 -10.43 12.99 0.69
C GLN A 205 -10.80 14.09 -0.30
N MET A 206 -11.59 15.05 0.17
CA MET A 206 -11.87 16.29 -0.56
C MET A 206 -11.19 17.45 0.14
N GLU A 207 -10.34 18.18 -0.58
CA GLU A 207 -9.55 19.27 -0.02
C GLU A 207 -9.80 20.59 -0.74
N ALA A 208 -9.60 21.71 -0.05
CA ALA A 208 -9.41 23.00 -0.70
C ALA A 208 -8.28 23.79 -0.02
N LEU A 209 -7.57 24.58 -0.82
CA LEU A 209 -6.52 25.45 -0.33
C LEU A 209 -7.14 26.69 0.33
N VAL A 210 -6.97 26.82 1.64
CA VAL A 210 -7.56 27.90 2.45
C VAL A 210 -6.48 28.71 3.15
N LYS A 211 -6.85 29.90 3.63
CA LYS A 211 -6.06 30.69 4.57
C LYS A 211 -6.72 30.57 5.94
N LEU A 212 -6.00 30.00 6.90
CA LEU A 212 -6.46 29.87 8.28
C LEU A 212 -5.79 30.93 9.13
N GLU A 213 -6.59 31.55 9.98
CA GLU A 213 -6.12 32.40 11.07
C GLU A 213 -6.00 31.50 12.30
N ILE A 214 -4.78 31.38 12.84
CA ILE A 214 -4.50 30.58 14.04
C ILE A 214 -3.81 31.46 15.08
N THR A 215 -4.19 31.29 16.34
CA THR A 215 -3.45 31.85 17.47
C THR A 215 -2.37 30.85 17.86
N ALA A 216 -1.10 31.21 17.64
CA ALA A 216 0.04 30.37 17.96
C ALA A 216 0.96 31.06 18.98
N ASP A 217 1.79 30.26 19.65
CA ASP A 217 2.79 30.75 20.60
C ASP A 217 4.17 30.18 20.22
N PHE A 218 5.24 30.85 20.64
CA PHE A 218 6.60 30.40 20.36
C PHE A 218 6.95 29.17 21.20
N CYS A 219 7.27 28.06 20.54
CA CYS A 219 7.80 26.87 21.21
C CYS A 219 9.17 27.17 21.82
N GLN A 220 9.30 27.17 23.15
CA GLN A 220 10.60 27.18 23.81
C GLN A 220 11.10 25.75 24.05
N PRO A 221 12.41 25.48 23.91
CA PRO A 221 12.98 24.19 24.29
C PRO A 221 12.67 23.90 25.76
N ARG A 222 12.15 22.72 26.07
CA ARG A 222 12.00 22.29 27.46
C ARG A 222 13.39 22.17 28.13
N PRO A 223 13.55 22.58 29.40
CA PRO A 223 14.77 22.27 30.15
C PRO A 223 15.00 20.75 30.23
N ASP A 224 16.27 20.34 30.29
CA ASP A 224 16.60 18.94 30.53
C ASP A 224 16.01 18.50 31.90
N MET A 225 15.34 17.36 31.91
CA MET A 225 14.74 16.84 33.15
C MET A 225 15.83 16.08 33.90
N PRO A 226 16.08 16.37 35.20
CA PRO A 226 17.07 15.62 35.95
C PRO A 226 16.62 14.16 36.07
N PHE A 227 17.19 13.30 35.22
CA PHE A 227 17.09 11.86 35.38
C PHE A 227 18.11 11.44 36.43
N VAL A 228 17.64 11.20 37.66
CA VAL A 228 18.46 10.56 38.68
C VAL A 228 18.48 9.07 38.35
N CYS A 229 19.62 8.57 37.85
CA CYS A 229 19.81 7.14 37.67
C CYS A 229 19.49 6.43 39.00
N PRO A 230 18.62 5.39 39.00
CA PRO A 230 18.38 4.60 40.20
C PRO A 230 19.73 4.12 40.76
N PRO A 231 19.97 4.23 42.07
CA PRO A 231 21.20 3.71 42.65
C PRO A 231 21.32 2.24 42.30
N LEU A 232 22.52 1.81 41.89
CA LEU A 232 22.84 0.42 41.64
C LEU A 232 22.47 -0.41 42.87
N ALA A 233 21.41 -1.21 42.75
CA ALA A 233 21.04 -2.16 43.79
C ALA A 233 22.04 -3.31 43.75
N PHE A 234 22.98 -3.32 44.70
CA PHE A 234 23.82 -4.49 44.92
C PHE A 234 22.93 -5.62 45.45
N PRO A 235 22.89 -6.80 44.80
CA PRO A 235 22.17 -7.92 45.34
C PRO A 235 22.73 -8.29 46.72
N PRO A 236 21.88 -8.76 47.66
CA PRO A 236 22.34 -9.20 48.97
C PRO A 236 23.44 -10.26 48.79
N GLN A 237 24.55 -10.10 49.51
CA GLN A 237 25.58 -11.14 49.56
C GLN A 237 24.94 -12.44 50.04
N CYS A 238 25.16 -13.52 49.27
CA CYS A 238 24.77 -14.84 49.69
C CYS A 238 25.35 -15.13 51.09
N PRO A 239 24.59 -15.76 52.01
CA PRO A 239 25.13 -16.20 53.29
C PRO A 239 26.38 -17.06 53.05
N THR A 240 27.37 -16.88 53.93
CA THR A 240 28.73 -17.42 53.84
C THR A 240 28.76 -18.91 53.53
N VAL A 241 28.98 -19.28 52.26
CA VAL A 241 29.22 -20.68 51.84
C VAL A 241 30.70 -21.06 51.95
N PHE A 242 31.59 -20.13 52.33
CA PHE A 242 33.02 -20.43 52.48
C PHE A 242 33.50 -20.35 53.94
N PRO A 243 34.21 -21.39 54.41
CA PRO A 243 34.37 -21.72 55.83
C PRO A 243 35.27 -20.75 56.61
N GLY A 244 34.88 -20.56 57.87
CA GLY A 244 35.53 -19.68 58.85
C GLY A 244 36.94 -20.12 59.26
N PRO A 245 37.63 -19.26 60.05
CA PRO A 245 39.00 -19.50 60.49
C PRO A 245 39.14 -20.81 61.26
N GLY A 246 40.13 -21.62 60.87
CA GLY A 246 40.48 -22.88 61.49
C GLY A 246 40.86 -22.74 62.98
N PRO A 247 40.94 -23.87 63.70
CA PRO A 247 41.02 -23.89 65.15
C PRO A 247 42.28 -23.19 65.67
N SER A 248 42.06 -22.23 66.58
CA SER A 248 43.12 -21.63 67.39
C SER A 248 43.70 -22.70 68.34
N PRO A 249 45.03 -22.83 68.46
CA PRO A 249 45.66 -23.83 69.30
C PRO A 249 45.36 -23.58 70.79
N THR A 250 44.88 -24.63 71.47
CA THR A 250 44.64 -24.64 72.92
C THR A 250 45.98 -24.60 73.66
N PRO A 251 46.19 -23.67 74.60
CA PRO A 251 47.32 -23.72 75.51
C PRO A 251 47.02 -24.70 76.66
N THR A 252 47.92 -25.64 76.91
CA THR A 252 48.04 -26.35 78.19
C THR A 252 49.38 -25.97 78.83
N PRO A 253 49.45 -25.98 80.17
CA PRO A 253 50.49 -25.29 80.97
C PRO A 253 51.91 -25.79 80.74
#